data_AF-A0A254NM96-F1
#
_entry.id   AF-A0A254NM96-F1
#
_cell.length_a   1.000
_cell.length_b   1.000
_cell.length_c   1.000
_cell.angle_alpha   90.00
_cell.angle_beta   90.00
_cell.angle_gamma   90.00
#
_symmetry.space_group_name_H-M   'P 1'
#
loop_
_entity.id
_entity.type
_entity.pdbx_description
1 polymer ?
#
loop_
_entity_poly.entity_id
_entity_poly.type
_entity_poly.pdbx_seq_one_letter_code
_entity_poly.pdbx_strand_id
1 'polypeptide(L)'
;MKKSARMMSLASALLLTFALSACGTAKAPAPEPGDVPANTTQEDPPAQTTDNEEPSDTEHEAISATGTYNGQGDPHTIEIEMDGKPTSFQLSENATSQIEGLSEGDAVSFEYVEHPVEGSDTPQLEIQTIEKTTDGTSAGAPAGEEGAAASARPATETIEMMGEGMPDKREAKLQQGDGYSLYVFDAYTFDAAKNKLFLTAYPEYYVEIEPLPSDFNLDELRKEGIEELKQYGEAKEYSGDQLFEGPMYDARFVLQVSSEKGLYEYAVWEPEGENGYIFHVHSPSGEPSETFLTPALTSVKTIKADKAASDQ
;
A
#
# COMPACT_ATOMS: atom_id res chain seq x y z
N MET A 1 -6.46 60.49 11.69
CA MET A 1 -5.80 60.69 10.38
C MET A 1 -5.97 59.40 9.59
N LYS A 2 -6.44 59.53 8.35
CA LYS A 2 -6.86 58.46 7.44
C LYS A 2 -5.65 57.68 6.90
N LYS A 3 -5.73 56.35 6.83
CA LYS A 3 -5.10 55.58 5.75
C LYS A 3 -6.00 54.41 5.35
N SER A 4 -6.41 54.49 4.09
CA SER A 4 -7.33 53.60 3.37
C SER A 4 -6.54 52.42 2.81
N ALA A 5 -7.06 51.19 2.95
CA ALA A 5 -6.61 50.04 2.18
C ALA A 5 -7.71 49.63 1.21
N ARG A 6 -7.31 49.47 -0.06
CA ARG A 6 -8.17 49.22 -1.22
C ARG A 6 -8.72 47.80 -1.18
N MET A 7 -10.04 47.69 -1.33
CA MET A 7 -10.76 46.48 -1.71
C MET A 7 -10.57 46.27 -3.22
N MET A 8 -10.09 45.10 -3.65
CA MET A 8 -10.07 44.70 -5.05
C MET A 8 -11.04 43.52 -5.20
N SER A 9 -12.18 43.82 -5.83
CA SER A 9 -13.22 42.88 -6.22
C SER A 9 -12.88 42.36 -7.61
N LEU A 10 -12.80 41.04 -7.80
CA LEU A 10 -12.78 40.42 -9.13
C LEU A 10 -14.12 39.74 -9.37
N ALA A 11 -14.84 40.26 -10.36
CA ALA A 11 -16.12 39.76 -10.83
C ALA A 11 -15.93 38.71 -11.93
N SER A 12 -16.79 37.70 -11.90
CA SER A 12 -17.07 36.72 -12.94
C SER A 12 -17.27 37.33 -14.32
N ALA A 13 -16.80 36.63 -15.35
CA ALA A 13 -17.42 36.66 -16.68
C ALA A 13 -17.20 35.32 -17.40
N LEU A 14 -18.29 34.55 -17.45
CA LEU A 14 -18.55 33.38 -18.27
C LEU A 14 -18.61 33.78 -19.75
N LEU A 15 -17.95 33.06 -20.66
CA LEU A 15 -18.26 33.11 -22.10
C LEU A 15 -17.97 31.75 -22.77
N LEU A 16 -19.06 31.13 -23.19
CA LEU A 16 -19.19 29.88 -23.93
C LEU A 16 -19.21 30.21 -25.43
N THR A 17 -18.37 29.58 -26.25
CA THR A 17 -18.57 29.53 -27.71
C THR A 17 -18.06 28.21 -28.29
N PHE A 18 -19.01 27.43 -28.84
CA PHE A 18 -18.80 26.33 -29.79
C PHE A 18 -18.44 26.86 -31.18
N ALA A 19 -17.54 26.18 -31.90
CA ALA A 19 -17.51 26.21 -33.37
C ALA A 19 -16.96 24.87 -33.91
N LEU A 20 -17.82 24.15 -34.62
CA LEU A 20 -17.50 23.00 -35.48
C LEU A 20 -16.97 23.51 -36.83
N SER A 21 -15.92 22.87 -37.35
CA SER A 21 -15.45 22.99 -38.75
C SER A 21 -14.70 21.70 -39.11
N ALA A 22 -15.26 20.78 -39.90
CA ALA A 22 -15.56 20.79 -41.34
C ALA A 22 -14.55 19.89 -42.09
N CYS A 23 -15.05 18.82 -42.71
CA CYS A 23 -14.31 17.91 -43.58
C CYS A 23 -13.69 18.65 -44.78
N GLY A 24 -12.46 18.27 -45.15
CA GLY A 24 -11.82 18.66 -46.40
C GLY A 24 -11.24 17.44 -47.11
N THR A 25 -11.87 17.05 -48.22
CA THR A 25 -11.36 16.10 -49.22
C THR A 25 -10.41 16.84 -50.17
N ALA A 26 -9.27 16.23 -50.52
CA ALA A 26 -8.47 16.62 -51.67
C ALA A 26 -7.85 15.38 -52.32
N LYS A 27 -7.85 15.37 -53.66
CA LYS A 27 -7.72 14.22 -54.55
C LYS A 27 -6.42 14.29 -55.38
N ALA A 28 -5.88 13.10 -55.69
CA ALA A 28 -5.12 12.67 -56.89
C ALA A 28 -3.58 12.58 -56.80
N PRO A 29 -2.89 11.80 -57.68
CA PRO A 29 -3.32 10.68 -58.54
C PRO A 29 -2.44 9.40 -58.43
N ALA A 30 -2.85 8.34 -59.13
CA ALA A 30 -2.15 7.08 -59.34
C ALA A 30 -1.05 7.15 -60.43
N PRO A 31 -0.15 6.15 -60.51
CA PRO A 31 0.50 5.77 -61.75
C PRO A 31 0.08 4.37 -62.26
N GLU A 32 0.20 4.23 -63.58
CA GLU A 32 -0.26 3.15 -64.48
C GLU A 32 0.74 1.96 -64.62
N PRO A 33 0.36 0.87 -65.34
CA PRO A 33 0.89 -0.49 -65.16
C PRO A 33 1.98 -0.88 -66.15
N GLY A 34 2.69 -1.99 -65.87
CA GLY A 34 3.61 -2.61 -66.83
C GLY A 34 4.14 -4.00 -66.41
N ASP A 35 3.66 -5.00 -67.15
CA ASP A 35 4.30 -6.23 -67.65
C ASP A 35 4.82 -7.36 -66.73
N VAL A 36 4.21 -8.53 -66.93
CA VAL A 36 4.66 -9.88 -66.55
C VAL A 36 5.51 -10.52 -67.65
N PRO A 37 6.34 -11.54 -67.32
CA PRO A 37 6.15 -12.81 -68.01
C PRO A 37 6.22 -14.06 -67.11
N ALA A 38 5.61 -15.12 -67.63
CA ALA A 38 5.32 -16.42 -67.02
C ALA A 38 6.52 -17.40 -66.98
N ASN A 39 6.51 -18.37 -66.04
CA ASN A 39 6.14 -19.78 -66.30
C ASN A 39 6.75 -20.79 -65.28
N THR A 40 5.97 -21.85 -65.00
CA THR A 40 6.31 -23.24 -64.59
C THR A 40 6.79 -23.61 -63.17
N THR A 41 5.87 -24.33 -62.48
CA THR A 41 6.02 -25.62 -61.78
C THR A 41 6.95 -25.72 -60.56
N GLN A 42 6.37 -26.01 -59.38
CA GLN A 42 6.34 -27.35 -58.75
C GLN A 42 5.67 -27.26 -57.37
N GLU A 43 4.70 -28.13 -57.08
CA GLU A 43 4.17 -28.37 -55.73
C GLU A 43 5.19 -29.20 -54.94
N ASP A 44 5.60 -28.69 -53.78
CA ASP A 44 5.94 -29.47 -52.58
C ASP A 44 5.68 -28.57 -51.35
N PRO A 45 5.28 -29.15 -50.20
CA PRO A 45 4.67 -28.41 -49.09
C PRO A 45 5.73 -27.79 -48.16
N PRO A 46 5.57 -26.55 -47.67
CA PRO A 46 6.17 -26.13 -46.41
C PRO A 46 5.09 -26.25 -45.32
N ALA A 47 5.24 -27.19 -44.38
CA ALA A 47 6.08 -27.02 -43.20
C ALA A 47 5.53 -25.91 -42.31
N GLN A 48 5.07 -26.35 -41.13
CA GLN A 48 4.56 -25.58 -40.01
C GLN A 48 5.30 -24.23 -39.88
N THR A 49 4.54 -23.15 -40.03
CA THR A 49 4.92 -21.86 -39.46
C THR A 49 4.89 -22.04 -37.95
N THR A 50 6.04 -22.36 -37.38
CA THR A 50 6.37 -21.90 -36.04
C THR A 50 6.40 -20.38 -36.10
N ASP A 51 5.22 -19.77 -35.94
CA ASP A 51 5.12 -18.43 -35.37
C ASP A 51 5.61 -18.59 -33.93
N ASN A 52 6.91 -18.41 -33.79
CA ASN A 52 7.54 -18.09 -32.53
C ASN A 52 7.10 -16.65 -32.25
N GLU A 53 5.86 -16.48 -31.75
CA GLU A 53 5.49 -15.30 -31.00
C GLU A 53 6.48 -15.25 -29.84
N GLU A 54 7.44 -14.32 -29.94
CA GLU A 54 8.19 -13.87 -28.78
C GLU A 54 7.16 -13.54 -27.70
N PRO A 55 7.33 -14.05 -26.47
CA PRO A 55 6.54 -13.52 -25.37
C PRO A 55 6.88 -12.03 -25.31
N SER A 56 5.87 -11.21 -25.55
CA SER A 56 5.88 -9.81 -25.16
C SER A 56 6.10 -9.79 -23.66
N ASP A 57 7.36 -9.70 -23.27
CA ASP A 57 7.86 -9.56 -21.91
C ASP A 57 7.50 -8.16 -21.42
N THR A 58 6.19 -7.93 -21.26
CA THR A 58 5.70 -6.88 -20.39
C THR A 58 5.57 -7.56 -19.05
N GLU A 59 6.63 -7.47 -18.24
CA GLU A 59 6.61 -7.83 -16.83
C GLU A 59 5.53 -6.98 -16.14
N HIS A 60 4.29 -7.46 -16.19
CA HIS A 60 3.24 -6.95 -15.34
C HIS A 60 3.54 -7.48 -13.94
N GLU A 61 3.79 -6.55 -13.02
CA GLU A 61 4.16 -6.84 -11.65
C GLU A 61 3.08 -7.71 -11.00
N ALA A 62 3.48 -8.86 -10.45
CA ALA A 62 2.56 -9.79 -9.83
C ALA A 62 1.92 -9.17 -8.58
N ILE A 63 0.60 -9.25 -8.48
CA ILE A 63 -0.22 -8.69 -7.41
C ILE A 63 -0.58 -9.82 -6.44
N SER A 64 -0.15 -9.72 -5.19
CA SER A 64 -0.54 -10.67 -4.15
C SER A 64 -1.93 -10.36 -3.60
N ALA A 65 -2.75 -11.40 -3.41
CA ALA A 65 -4.09 -11.30 -2.84
C ALA A 65 -4.41 -12.50 -1.95
N THR A 66 -5.51 -12.37 -1.19
CA THR A 66 -6.11 -13.46 -0.43
C THR A 66 -7.60 -13.53 -0.73
N GLY A 67 -8.17 -14.70 -0.55
CA GLY A 67 -9.61 -14.88 -0.75
C GLY A 67 -10.08 -16.26 -0.36
N THR A 68 -11.35 -16.52 -0.61
CA THR A 68 -11.95 -17.85 -0.42
C THR A 68 -12.10 -18.52 -1.77
N TYR A 69 -11.52 -19.71 -1.92
CA TYR A 69 -11.62 -20.48 -3.15
C TYR A 69 -13.05 -21.00 -3.36
N ASN A 70 -13.68 -20.64 -4.48
CA ASN A 70 -15.06 -21.00 -4.81
C ASN A 70 -15.17 -22.15 -5.83
N GLY A 71 -14.05 -22.66 -6.35
CA GLY A 71 -14.02 -23.80 -7.27
C GLY A 71 -13.51 -23.46 -8.68
N GLN A 72 -13.54 -24.46 -9.57
CA GLN A 72 -13.19 -24.35 -10.99
C GLN A 72 -14.45 -24.15 -11.84
N GLY A 73 -14.43 -23.14 -12.72
CA GLY A 73 -15.45 -22.99 -13.77
C GLY A 73 -15.14 -23.87 -14.99
N ASP A 74 -13.85 -24.00 -15.32
CA ASP A 74 -13.30 -24.87 -16.36
C ASP A 74 -11.83 -25.22 -15.99
N PRO A 75 -11.13 -26.09 -16.75
CA PRO A 75 -9.76 -26.51 -16.40
C PRO A 75 -8.72 -25.39 -16.30
N HIS A 76 -9.01 -24.20 -16.82
CA HIS A 76 -8.12 -23.04 -16.81
C HIS A 76 -8.69 -21.86 -16.02
N THR A 77 -9.90 -21.95 -15.50
CA THR A 77 -10.58 -20.84 -14.83
C THR A 77 -11.03 -21.23 -13.43
N ILE A 78 -10.61 -20.46 -12.42
CA ILE A 78 -11.10 -20.58 -11.05
C ILE A 78 -11.84 -19.33 -10.59
N GLU A 79 -12.67 -19.48 -9.57
CA GLU A 79 -13.32 -18.36 -8.90
C GLU A 79 -12.79 -18.23 -7.47
N ILE A 80 -12.47 -17.00 -7.07
CA ILE A 80 -12.06 -16.66 -5.70
C ILE A 80 -12.94 -15.50 -5.23
N GLU A 81 -13.51 -15.62 -4.04
CA GLU A 81 -14.20 -14.53 -3.38
C GLU A 81 -13.17 -13.59 -2.72
N MET A 82 -13.12 -12.35 -3.21
CA MET A 82 -12.33 -11.25 -2.66
C MET A 82 -13.28 -10.14 -2.21
N ASP A 83 -13.12 -9.62 -1.00
CA ASP A 83 -13.97 -8.55 -0.44
C ASP A 83 -15.48 -8.81 -0.56
N GLY A 84 -15.89 -10.09 -0.42
CA GLY A 84 -17.28 -10.52 -0.56
C GLY A 84 -17.82 -10.52 -1.99
N LYS A 85 -16.94 -10.45 -3.00
CA LYS A 85 -17.29 -10.51 -4.43
C LYS A 85 -16.58 -11.69 -5.12
N PRO A 86 -17.33 -12.56 -5.82
CA PRO A 86 -16.72 -13.61 -6.63
C PRO A 86 -15.99 -13.01 -7.82
N THR A 87 -14.72 -13.39 -7.99
CA THR A 87 -13.86 -12.92 -9.09
C THR A 87 -13.25 -14.12 -9.80
N SER A 88 -13.31 -14.13 -11.14
CA SER A 88 -12.77 -15.20 -11.97
C SER A 88 -11.33 -14.91 -12.37
N PHE A 89 -10.48 -15.94 -12.31
CA PHE A 89 -9.07 -15.90 -12.66
C PHE A 89 -8.73 -17.03 -13.62
N GLN A 90 -7.89 -16.74 -14.61
CA GLN A 90 -7.19 -17.78 -15.37
C GLN A 90 -6.07 -18.39 -14.54
N LEU A 91 -5.71 -19.63 -14.82
CA LEU A 91 -4.59 -20.32 -14.20
C LEU A 91 -3.40 -20.34 -15.17
N SER A 92 -2.24 -19.90 -14.69
CA SER A 92 -0.99 -20.21 -15.35
C SER A 92 -0.70 -21.72 -15.31
N GLU A 93 0.26 -22.16 -16.13
CA GLU A 93 0.73 -23.56 -16.12
C GLU A 93 1.23 -24.00 -14.73
N ASN A 94 1.83 -23.09 -13.96
CA ASN A 94 2.34 -23.37 -12.62
C ASN A 94 1.19 -23.55 -11.61
N ALA A 95 0.22 -22.63 -11.63
CA ALA A 95 -0.92 -22.61 -10.71
C ALA A 95 -1.88 -23.80 -10.89
N THR A 96 -1.96 -24.37 -12.09
CA THR A 96 -2.86 -25.50 -12.40
C THR A 96 -2.62 -26.72 -11.50
N SER A 97 -1.36 -26.99 -11.13
CA SER A 97 -1.02 -28.12 -10.24
C SER A 97 -1.27 -27.81 -8.77
N GLN A 98 -1.26 -26.53 -8.39
CA GLN A 98 -1.35 -26.10 -6.99
C GLN A 98 -2.79 -26.13 -6.45
N ILE A 99 -3.78 -26.18 -7.33
CA ILE A 99 -5.20 -26.24 -6.96
C ILE A 99 -5.73 -27.67 -6.73
N GLU A 100 -4.96 -28.71 -7.07
CA GLU A 100 -5.40 -30.12 -6.93
C GLU A 100 -5.72 -30.52 -5.47
N GLY A 101 -5.23 -29.77 -4.49
CA GLY A 101 -5.48 -29.96 -3.06
C GLY A 101 -6.51 -28.99 -2.43
N LEU A 102 -7.10 -28.09 -3.23
CA LEU A 102 -8.08 -27.12 -2.76
C LEU A 102 -9.50 -27.66 -2.80
N SER A 103 -10.28 -27.31 -1.79
CA SER A 103 -11.72 -27.55 -1.68
C SER A 103 -12.44 -26.21 -1.62
N GLU A 104 -13.66 -26.14 -2.17
CA GLU A 104 -14.49 -24.95 -2.05
C GLU A 104 -14.64 -24.52 -0.58
N GLY A 105 -14.49 -23.22 -0.31
CA GLY A 105 -14.46 -22.64 1.03
C GLY A 105 -13.07 -22.60 1.67
N ASP A 106 -12.03 -23.15 1.03
CA ASP A 106 -10.66 -23.01 1.51
C ASP A 106 -10.18 -21.56 1.37
N ALA A 107 -9.58 -21.05 2.44
CA ALA A 107 -8.83 -19.81 2.35
C ALA A 107 -7.57 -20.04 1.50
N VAL A 108 -7.26 -19.07 0.65
CA VAL A 108 -6.12 -19.13 -0.27
C VAL A 108 -5.36 -17.82 -0.28
N SER A 109 -4.05 -17.92 -0.44
CA SER A 109 -3.19 -16.79 -0.82
C SER A 109 -2.64 -17.08 -2.22
N PHE A 110 -2.59 -16.06 -3.06
CA PHE A 110 -2.24 -16.21 -4.46
C PHE A 110 -1.61 -14.93 -5.02
N GLU A 111 -0.81 -15.09 -6.06
CA GLU A 111 -0.29 -13.99 -6.87
C GLU A 111 -0.93 -14.04 -8.24
N TYR A 112 -1.36 -12.89 -8.76
CA TYR A 112 -1.95 -12.79 -10.08
C TYR A 112 -1.40 -11.60 -10.88
N VAL A 113 -1.51 -11.69 -12.19
CA VAL A 113 -1.13 -10.65 -13.14
C VAL A 113 -2.38 -10.16 -13.87
N GLU A 114 -2.43 -8.86 -14.17
CA GLU A 114 -3.49 -8.25 -14.97
C GLU A 114 -3.02 -8.08 -16.43
N HIS A 115 -3.69 -8.77 -17.34
CA HIS A 115 -3.48 -8.66 -18.77
C HIS A 115 -4.53 -7.74 -19.40
N PRO A 116 -4.16 -6.61 -20.02
CA PRO A 116 -5.12 -5.75 -20.69
C PRO A 116 -5.75 -6.48 -21.89
N VAL A 117 -7.07 -6.35 -22.05
CA VAL A 117 -7.81 -6.96 -23.17
C VAL A 117 -8.22 -5.86 -24.16
N GLU A 118 -7.75 -5.94 -25.40
CA GLU A 118 -8.09 -4.95 -26.44
C GLU A 118 -9.61 -4.83 -26.61
N GLY A 119 -10.13 -3.61 -26.43
CA GLY A 119 -11.56 -3.31 -26.55
C GLY A 119 -12.41 -3.60 -25.30
N SER A 120 -11.78 -3.91 -24.16
CA SER A 120 -12.42 -4.06 -22.85
C SER A 120 -11.74 -3.15 -21.81
N ASP A 121 -12.54 -2.52 -20.94
CA ASP A 121 -12.03 -1.78 -19.78
C ASP A 121 -11.74 -2.69 -18.57
N THR A 122 -12.01 -4.00 -18.70
CA THR A 122 -11.75 -5.01 -17.66
C THR A 122 -10.57 -5.88 -18.10
N PRO A 123 -9.46 -5.92 -17.34
CA PRO A 123 -8.35 -6.79 -17.64
C PRO A 123 -8.70 -8.26 -17.38
N GLN A 124 -7.98 -9.15 -18.03
CA GLN A 124 -7.97 -10.56 -17.72
C GLN A 124 -7.01 -10.79 -16.54
N LEU A 125 -7.47 -11.51 -15.53
CA LEU A 125 -6.66 -11.83 -14.35
C LEU A 125 -6.09 -13.24 -14.49
N GLU A 126 -4.79 -13.41 -14.32
CA GLU A 126 -4.11 -14.71 -14.41
C GLU A 126 -3.32 -15.00 -13.14
N ILE A 127 -3.59 -16.12 -12.49
CA ILE A 127 -2.90 -16.55 -11.28
C ILE A 127 -1.59 -17.23 -11.64
N GLN A 128 -0.51 -16.70 -11.07
CA GLN A 128 0.85 -17.21 -11.22
C GLN A 128 1.17 -18.27 -10.17
N THR A 129 0.73 -18.03 -8.93
CA THR A 129 0.92 -18.95 -7.80
C THR A 129 -0.31 -18.93 -6.91
N ILE A 130 -0.69 -20.08 -6.35
CA ILE A 130 -1.79 -20.19 -5.38
C ILE A 130 -1.48 -21.26 -4.35
N GLU A 131 -1.81 -21.01 -3.09
CA GLU A 131 -1.65 -21.98 -2.02
C GLU A 131 -2.83 -21.94 -1.05
N LYS A 132 -3.15 -23.12 -0.50
CA LYS A 132 -4.11 -23.25 0.59
C LYS A 132 -3.53 -22.62 1.83
N THR A 133 -4.23 -21.66 2.41
CA THR A 133 -3.90 -21.19 3.76
C THR A 133 -4.69 -22.05 4.75
N THR A 134 -3.96 -22.88 5.50
CA THR A 134 -4.50 -23.44 6.74
C THR A 134 -4.44 -22.34 7.78
N ASP A 135 -5.55 -22.04 8.46
CA ASP A 135 -5.56 -21.14 9.61
C ASP A 135 -4.31 -21.35 10.47
N GLY A 136 -3.39 -20.38 10.41
CA GLY A 136 -2.11 -20.35 11.11
C GLY A 136 -1.10 -21.42 10.67
N THR A 137 -0.30 -21.14 9.64
CA THR A 137 1.18 -21.35 9.58
C THR A 137 1.67 -21.08 8.15
N SER A 138 2.36 -19.95 7.97
CA SER A 138 3.27 -19.73 6.84
C SER A 138 4.55 -20.54 7.08
N ALA A 139 4.97 -21.36 6.11
CA ALA A 139 6.18 -22.18 6.20
C ALA A 139 7.43 -21.38 5.78
N GLY A 140 8.27 -20.95 6.73
CA GLY A 140 9.64 -21.44 7.00
C GLY A 140 10.71 -20.89 6.03
N ALA A 141 11.77 -20.17 6.44
CA ALA A 141 12.87 -20.52 7.37
C ALA A 141 13.92 -19.36 7.41
N PRO A 142 14.99 -19.36 8.25
CA PRO A 142 15.43 -20.35 9.23
C PRO A 142 15.47 -19.83 10.69
N ALA A 143 15.75 -20.78 11.58
CA ALA A 143 15.73 -20.68 13.04
C ALA A 143 16.81 -19.77 13.67
N GLY A 144 16.39 -19.12 14.76
CA GLY A 144 17.18 -18.45 15.81
C GLY A 144 16.43 -17.20 16.27
N GLU A 145 16.13 -16.91 17.53
CA GLU A 145 16.36 -17.53 18.83
C GLU A 145 15.13 -17.26 19.74
N GLU A 146 15.02 -17.98 20.85
CA GLU A 146 13.90 -17.96 21.80
C GLU A 146 13.64 -16.59 22.48
N GLY A 147 12.35 -16.24 22.65
CA GLY A 147 11.88 -15.59 23.87
C GLY A 147 11.01 -14.34 23.71
N ALA A 148 9.73 -14.49 23.35
CA ALA A 148 8.57 -13.70 23.81
C ALA A 148 7.31 -14.28 23.15
N ALA A 149 6.14 -14.18 23.79
CA ALA A 149 4.89 -14.75 23.30
C ALA A 149 4.61 -14.29 21.86
N ALA A 150 4.64 -15.23 20.90
CA ALA A 150 4.40 -14.92 19.50
C ALA A 150 2.97 -14.40 19.34
N SER A 151 2.85 -13.15 18.91
CA SER A 151 1.58 -12.54 18.53
C SER A 151 0.90 -13.40 17.46
N ALA A 152 -0.39 -13.72 17.61
CA ALA A 152 -1.18 -14.55 16.68
C ALA A 152 -1.48 -13.87 15.33
N ARG A 153 -0.72 -12.82 15.00
CA ARG A 153 -0.86 -12.00 13.79
C ARG A 153 -0.05 -12.61 12.64
N PRO A 154 -0.45 -12.41 11.37
CA PRO A 154 0.34 -12.87 10.24
C PRO A 154 1.73 -12.22 10.23
N ALA A 155 2.71 -12.93 9.66
CA ALA A 155 4.11 -12.46 9.63
C ALA A 155 4.31 -11.23 8.74
N THR A 156 3.43 -11.03 7.75
CA THR A 156 3.39 -9.87 6.88
C THR A 156 1.96 -9.39 6.72
N GLU A 157 1.79 -8.10 6.38
CA GLU A 157 0.51 -7.51 6.04
C GLU A 157 0.70 -6.44 4.96
N THR A 158 -0.18 -6.41 3.97
CA THR A 158 -0.23 -5.34 2.97
C THR A 158 -1.03 -4.19 3.54
N ILE A 159 -0.38 -3.05 3.73
CA ILE A 159 -0.98 -1.86 4.32
C ILE A 159 -1.19 -0.81 3.23
N GLU A 160 -2.41 -0.30 3.14
CA GLU A 160 -2.75 0.83 2.28
C GLU A 160 -2.48 2.16 3.02
N MET A 161 -1.65 3.00 2.43
CA MET A 161 -1.35 4.35 2.89
C MET A 161 -2.05 5.36 1.99
N MET A 162 -2.81 6.26 2.60
CA MET A 162 -3.36 7.43 1.91
C MET A 162 -2.26 8.51 1.83
N GLY A 163 -1.63 8.64 0.67
CA GLY A 163 -0.71 9.75 0.35
C GLY A 163 -1.40 10.92 -0.35
N GLU A 164 -0.63 11.92 -0.80
CA GLU A 164 -1.11 13.06 -1.61
C GLU A 164 -1.62 12.62 -3.00
N GLY A 165 -2.71 11.85 -3.07
CA GLY A 165 -3.31 11.37 -4.31
C GLY A 165 -3.91 9.97 -4.20
N MET A 166 -3.29 9.02 -4.89
CA MET A 166 -3.75 7.62 -4.98
C MET A 166 -3.29 6.80 -3.76
N PRO A 167 -4.06 5.76 -3.39
CA PRO A 167 -3.63 4.84 -2.34
C PRO A 167 -2.35 4.10 -2.74
N ASP A 168 -1.38 4.08 -1.82
CA ASP A 168 -0.10 3.38 -1.95
C ASP A 168 -0.13 2.13 -1.08
N LYS A 169 -0.08 0.95 -1.69
CA LYS A 169 -0.11 -0.33 -0.97
C LYS A 169 1.30 -0.86 -0.82
N ARG A 170 1.72 -1.15 0.40
CA ARG A 170 3.06 -1.71 0.69
C ARG A 170 2.98 -2.86 1.68
N GLU A 171 3.80 -3.86 1.47
CA GLU A 171 3.99 -4.93 2.44
C GLU A 171 4.81 -4.43 3.64
N ALA A 172 4.40 -4.84 4.83
CA ALA A 172 5.12 -4.62 6.07
C ALA A 172 5.23 -5.93 6.87
N LYS A 173 6.33 -6.07 7.61
CA LYS A 173 6.68 -7.29 8.36
C LYS A 173 6.34 -7.12 9.83
N LEU A 174 5.71 -8.12 10.43
CA LEU A 174 5.40 -8.12 11.86
C LEU A 174 6.71 -8.11 12.66
N GLN A 175 6.80 -7.21 13.62
CA GLN A 175 7.90 -7.09 14.56
C GLN A 175 7.35 -7.06 15.98
N GLN A 176 8.12 -7.62 16.91
CA GLN A 176 7.73 -7.79 18.30
C GLN A 176 8.46 -6.75 19.17
N GLY A 177 7.69 -5.95 19.92
CA GLY A 177 8.17 -5.11 21.01
C GLY A 177 7.91 -5.76 22.37
N ASP A 178 8.11 -5.00 23.46
CA ASP A 178 7.82 -5.48 24.82
C ASP A 178 6.32 -5.35 25.14
N GLY A 179 5.60 -6.47 25.01
CA GLY A 179 4.15 -6.54 25.28
C GLY A 179 3.25 -6.01 24.16
N TYR A 180 3.81 -5.74 22.98
CA TYR A 180 3.08 -5.33 21.79
C TYR A 180 3.78 -5.79 20.51
N SER A 181 3.04 -5.78 19.41
CA SER A 181 3.55 -6.03 18.06
C SER A 181 3.11 -4.93 17.10
N LEU A 182 3.87 -4.70 16.03
CA LEU A 182 3.54 -3.76 14.95
C LEU A 182 4.09 -4.28 13.61
N TYR A 183 3.54 -3.81 12.49
CA TYR A 183 4.11 -4.07 11.17
C TYR A 183 5.05 -2.97 10.75
N VAL A 184 6.23 -3.36 10.25
CA VAL A 184 7.34 -2.49 9.89
C VAL A 184 7.63 -2.61 8.40
N PHE A 185 7.59 -1.48 7.69
CA PHE A 185 7.95 -1.42 6.26
C PHE A 185 9.45 -1.61 6.05
N ASP A 186 9.84 -2.16 4.90
CA ASP A 186 11.24 -2.54 4.58
C ASP A 186 12.27 -1.40 4.68
N ALA A 187 11.87 -0.14 4.48
CA ALA A 187 12.77 1.01 4.62
C ALA A 187 13.15 1.31 6.09
N TYR A 188 12.47 0.69 7.06
CA TYR A 188 12.60 0.96 8.48
C TYR A 188 13.22 -0.21 9.23
N THR A 189 13.86 0.12 10.34
CA THR A 189 14.34 -0.85 11.33
C THR A 189 13.65 -0.57 12.65
N PHE A 190 13.20 -1.63 13.32
CA PHE A 190 12.65 -1.54 14.67
C PHE A 190 13.64 -2.11 15.69
N ASP A 191 14.02 -1.29 16.67
CA ASP A 191 14.83 -1.67 17.82
C ASP A 191 13.91 -1.91 19.01
N ALA A 192 13.53 -3.16 19.22
CA ALA A 192 12.64 -3.59 20.30
C ALA A 192 13.18 -3.23 21.70
N ALA A 193 14.51 -3.25 21.88
CA ALA A 193 15.11 -2.93 23.18
C ALA A 193 15.01 -1.44 23.53
N LYS A 194 14.77 -0.59 22.53
CA LYS A 194 14.58 0.86 22.69
C LYS A 194 13.17 1.32 22.35
N ASN A 195 12.26 0.41 22.03
CA ASN A 195 10.93 0.70 21.50
C ASN A 195 10.96 1.76 20.37
N LYS A 196 11.90 1.63 19.43
CA LYS A 196 12.18 2.68 18.45
C LYS A 196 12.14 2.18 17.02
N LEU A 197 11.27 2.79 16.22
CA LEU A 197 11.22 2.63 14.77
C LEU A 197 12.03 3.76 14.12
N PHE A 198 12.97 3.44 13.23
CA PHE A 198 13.78 4.47 12.56
C PHE A 198 14.03 4.12 11.10
N LEU A 199 14.28 5.14 10.29
CA LEU A 199 14.62 4.94 8.88
C LEU A 199 16.01 4.29 8.80
N THR A 200 16.11 3.13 8.15
CA THR A 200 17.34 2.31 8.15
C THR A 200 18.55 3.08 7.63
N ALA A 201 18.36 3.88 6.57
CA ALA A 201 19.41 4.70 5.97
C ALA A 201 19.74 5.97 6.78
N TYR A 202 18.82 6.45 7.62
CA TYR A 202 18.96 7.70 8.39
C TYR A 202 18.37 7.54 9.81
N PRO A 203 19.11 6.90 10.74
CA PRO A 203 18.60 6.55 12.07
C PRO A 203 18.21 7.74 12.96
N GLU A 204 18.57 8.97 12.58
CA GLU A 204 18.13 10.21 13.22
C GLU A 204 16.68 10.59 12.91
N TYR A 205 16.04 9.93 11.93
CA TYR A 205 14.60 10.01 11.66
C TYR A 205 13.92 8.81 12.32
N TYR A 206 13.19 9.07 13.40
CA TYR A 206 12.64 7.99 14.21
C TYR A 206 11.32 8.34 14.89
N VAL A 207 10.64 7.28 15.33
CA VAL A 207 9.50 7.31 16.24
C VAL A 207 9.87 6.43 17.43
N GLU A 208 9.92 7.01 18.62
CA GLU A 208 10.00 6.27 19.89
C GLU A 208 8.59 6.00 20.40
N ILE A 209 8.36 4.78 20.87
CA ILE A 209 7.06 4.27 21.30
C ILE A 209 7.09 4.10 22.82
N GLU A 210 6.21 4.81 23.51
CA GLU A 210 6.03 4.69 24.96
C GLU A 210 4.65 4.09 25.26
N PRO A 211 4.57 2.87 25.82
CA PRO A 211 3.31 2.31 26.29
C PRO A 211 2.76 3.10 27.50
N LEU A 212 1.48 3.42 27.47
CA LEU A 212 0.79 4.12 28.56
C LEU A 212 0.14 3.14 29.55
N PRO A 213 0.07 3.50 30.85
CA PRO A 213 -0.71 2.75 31.83
C PRO A 213 -2.21 2.91 31.55
N SER A 214 -3.04 1.93 31.88
CA SER A 214 -4.49 1.93 31.57
C SER A 214 -5.29 3.10 32.18
N ASP A 215 -4.75 3.79 33.19
CA ASP A 215 -5.36 4.90 33.91
C ASP A 215 -4.70 6.26 33.60
N PHE A 216 -3.98 6.37 32.48
CA PHE A 216 -3.32 7.60 32.06
C PHE A 216 -4.27 8.82 32.04
N ASN A 217 -3.71 10.01 32.27
CA ASN A 217 -4.46 11.26 32.30
C ASN A 217 -4.07 12.17 31.13
N LEU A 218 -5.00 12.42 30.20
CA LEU A 218 -4.75 13.25 29.02
C LEU A 218 -4.25 14.67 29.32
N ASP A 219 -4.68 15.29 30.43
CA ASP A 219 -4.24 16.64 30.80
C ASP A 219 -2.82 16.65 31.40
N GLU A 220 -2.38 15.54 31.96
CA GLU A 220 -0.98 15.36 32.40
C GLU A 220 -0.08 15.12 31.19
N LEU A 221 -0.48 14.21 30.30
CA LEU A 221 0.24 13.93 29.05
C LEU A 221 0.41 15.19 28.18
N ARG A 222 -0.62 16.05 28.09
CA ARG A 222 -0.48 17.35 27.39
C ARG A 222 0.61 18.23 27.99
N LYS A 223 0.69 18.31 29.33
CA LYS A 223 1.70 19.14 30.01
C LYS A 223 3.09 18.58 29.80
N GLU A 224 3.23 17.26 29.87
CA GLU A 224 4.48 16.54 29.64
C GLU A 224 4.98 16.75 28.21
N GLY A 225 4.14 16.50 27.20
CA GLY A 225 4.51 16.72 25.81
C GLY A 225 4.84 18.18 25.48
N ILE A 226 4.12 19.15 26.06
CA ILE A 226 4.48 20.57 25.92
C ILE A 226 5.86 20.85 26.54
N GLU A 227 6.17 20.29 27.72
CA GLU A 227 7.48 20.47 28.36
C GLU A 227 8.60 19.84 27.53
N GLU A 228 8.40 18.62 27.04
CA GLU A 228 9.35 17.89 26.20
C GLU A 228 9.70 18.66 24.91
N LEU A 229 8.67 19.18 24.22
CA LEU A 229 8.82 19.83 22.93
C LEU A 229 9.42 21.24 23.01
N LYS A 230 9.52 21.85 24.21
CA LYS A 230 10.10 23.20 24.40
C LYS A 230 11.50 23.36 23.83
N GLN A 231 12.29 22.28 23.83
CA GLN A 231 13.65 22.30 23.27
C GLN A 231 13.66 22.53 21.74
N TYR A 232 12.57 22.19 21.06
CA TYR A 232 12.38 22.35 19.63
C TYR A 232 11.63 23.64 19.29
N GLY A 233 10.70 24.09 20.15
CA GLY A 233 9.95 25.31 19.95
C GLY A 233 8.63 25.37 20.73
N GLU A 234 7.73 26.24 20.30
CA GLU A 234 6.37 26.33 20.86
C GLU A 234 5.46 25.31 20.17
N ALA A 235 4.93 24.36 20.95
CA ALA A 235 4.07 23.30 20.44
C ALA A 235 2.67 23.82 20.09
N LYS A 236 2.12 23.31 18.98
CA LYS A 236 0.72 23.47 18.59
C LYS A 236 -0.02 22.17 18.83
N GLU A 237 -1.22 22.23 19.38
CA GLU A 237 -2.09 21.07 19.58
C GLU A 237 -3.07 20.91 18.41
N TYR A 238 -3.25 19.66 17.99
CA TYR A 238 -4.22 19.21 17.00
C TYR A 238 -5.04 18.06 17.59
N SER A 239 -6.36 18.07 17.40
CA SER A 239 -7.25 17.00 17.87
C SER A 239 -8.54 16.92 17.04
N GLY A 240 -9.22 15.78 17.09
CA GLY A 240 -10.49 15.56 16.38
C GLY A 240 -10.37 15.86 14.88
N ASP A 241 -11.32 16.62 14.33
CA ASP A 241 -11.39 16.96 12.90
C ASP A 241 -10.12 17.65 12.36
N GLN A 242 -9.28 18.23 13.22
CA GLN A 242 -8.02 18.84 12.81
C GLN A 242 -6.97 17.82 12.34
N LEU A 243 -7.17 16.53 12.64
CA LEU A 243 -6.25 15.45 12.29
C LEU A 243 -6.67 14.68 11.03
N PHE A 244 -7.82 15.01 10.43
CA PHE A 244 -8.44 14.25 9.33
C PHE A 244 -7.51 14.00 8.12
N GLU A 245 -6.61 14.94 7.81
CA GLU A 245 -5.72 14.85 6.65
C GLU A 245 -4.42 14.07 6.94
N GLY A 246 -4.18 13.67 8.20
CA GLY A 246 -2.94 13.01 8.61
C GLY A 246 -3.10 11.52 8.90
N PRO A 247 -2.00 10.74 8.89
CA PRO A 247 -2.04 9.34 9.29
C PRO A 247 -2.60 9.17 10.70
N MET A 248 -2.40 10.15 11.59
CA MET A 248 -2.87 10.14 12.99
C MET A 248 -4.30 10.66 13.20
N TYR A 249 -5.20 10.51 12.22
CA TYR A 249 -6.56 11.08 12.27
C TYR A 249 -7.42 10.66 13.49
N ASP A 250 -7.20 9.47 14.04
CA ASP A 250 -7.90 8.95 15.23
C ASP A 250 -7.13 9.17 16.54
N ALA A 251 -6.00 9.88 16.53
CA ALA A 251 -5.25 10.15 17.75
C ALA A 251 -6.07 10.98 18.75
N ARG A 252 -5.81 10.77 20.05
CA ARG A 252 -6.44 11.57 21.12
C ARG A 252 -6.05 13.04 21.01
N PHE A 253 -4.77 13.30 20.74
CA PHE A 253 -4.24 14.58 20.32
C PHE A 253 -2.82 14.40 19.75
N VAL A 254 -2.37 15.41 19.00
CA VAL A 254 -0.97 15.55 18.55
C VAL A 254 -0.49 16.93 18.97
N LEU A 255 0.62 16.98 19.69
CA LEU A 255 1.40 18.21 19.89
C LEU A 255 2.53 18.22 18.88
N GLN A 256 2.64 19.29 18.11
CA GLN A 256 3.63 19.39 17.03
C GLN A 256 4.41 20.69 17.12
N VAL A 257 5.73 20.60 16.94
CA VAL A 257 6.62 21.72 16.64
C VAL A 257 7.16 21.54 15.23
N SER A 258 6.90 22.51 14.36
CA SER A 258 7.51 22.60 13.03
C SER A 258 8.40 23.84 12.97
N SER A 259 9.68 23.66 12.62
CA SER A 259 10.67 24.73 12.55
C SER A 259 11.70 24.48 11.44
N GLU A 260 12.66 25.38 11.26
CA GLU A 260 13.80 25.17 10.35
C GLU A 260 14.66 23.95 10.73
N LYS A 261 14.57 23.47 11.97
CA LYS A 261 15.28 22.27 12.44
C LYS A 261 14.56 20.97 12.12
N GLY A 262 13.34 21.03 11.59
CA GLY A 262 12.49 19.87 11.32
C GLY A 262 11.17 19.90 12.09
N LEU A 263 10.53 18.74 12.12
CA LEU A 263 9.23 18.46 12.70
C LEU A 263 9.38 17.46 13.85
N TYR A 264 8.76 17.79 14.97
CA TYR A 264 8.82 17.02 16.21
C TYR A 264 7.41 16.91 16.76
N GLU A 265 6.98 15.69 17.10
CA GLU A 265 5.62 15.44 17.59
C GLU A 265 5.62 14.60 18.86
N TYR A 266 4.60 14.88 19.67
CA TYR A 266 4.15 14.04 20.76
C TYR A 266 2.70 13.68 20.46
N ALA A 267 2.46 12.44 20.03
CA ALA A 267 1.14 11.98 19.61
C ALA A 267 0.60 10.91 20.56
N VAL A 268 -0.58 11.13 21.12
CA VAL A 268 -1.24 10.15 22.00
C VAL A 268 -2.19 9.30 21.17
N TRP A 269 -1.86 8.02 21.02
CA TRP A 269 -2.60 7.02 20.27
C TRP A 269 -3.26 6.03 21.24
N GLU A 270 -4.54 5.73 21.03
CA GLU A 270 -5.25 4.75 21.85
C GLU A 270 -6.07 3.84 20.94
N PRO A 271 -5.56 2.65 20.59
CA PRO A 271 -6.34 1.67 19.83
C PRO A 271 -7.58 1.25 20.61
N GLU A 272 -8.68 1.01 19.91
CA GLU A 272 -9.95 0.66 20.55
C GLU A 272 -9.83 -0.61 21.40
N GLY A 273 -10.11 -0.49 22.70
CA GLY A 273 -10.11 -1.61 23.64
C GLY A 273 -8.72 -2.06 24.11
N GLU A 274 -7.67 -1.28 23.85
CA GLU A 274 -6.28 -1.58 24.22
C GLU A 274 -5.66 -0.44 25.04
N ASN A 275 -4.46 -0.66 25.59
CA ASN A 275 -3.71 0.40 26.29
C ASN A 275 -3.29 1.49 25.30
N GLY A 276 -3.17 2.72 25.79
CA GLY A 276 -2.65 3.83 25.00
C GLY A 276 -1.14 3.74 24.77
N TYR A 277 -0.66 4.52 23.82
CA TYR A 277 0.75 4.72 23.50
C TYR A 277 1.01 6.20 23.25
N ILE A 278 2.23 6.66 23.54
CA ILE A 278 2.76 7.91 23.03
C ILE A 278 3.73 7.58 21.89
N PHE A 279 3.63 8.32 20.79
CA PHE A 279 4.61 8.31 19.73
C PHE A 279 5.39 9.63 19.77
N HIS A 280 6.68 9.53 20.05
CA HIS A 280 7.62 10.66 20.03
C HIS A 280 8.30 10.68 18.66
N VAL A 281 7.86 11.59 17.80
CA VAL A 281 8.35 11.71 16.42
C VAL A 281 9.51 12.68 16.37
N HIS A 282 10.62 12.24 15.78
CA HIS A 282 11.80 13.04 15.54
C HIS A 282 12.12 13.02 14.04
N SER A 283 11.67 14.05 13.32
CA SER A 283 11.90 14.22 11.88
C SER A 283 12.73 15.50 11.65
N PRO A 284 14.06 15.44 11.79
CA PRO A 284 14.92 16.59 11.57
C PRO A 284 14.80 17.09 10.12
N SER A 285 15.20 18.34 9.88
CA SER A 285 15.21 18.90 8.52
C SER A 285 16.22 18.15 7.63
N GLY A 286 15.79 17.72 6.45
CA GLY A 286 16.67 17.11 5.45
C GLY A 286 15.87 16.38 4.38
N GLU A 287 16.52 15.90 3.33
CA GLU A 287 15.86 15.20 2.22
C GLU A 287 14.92 14.05 2.67
N PRO A 288 15.27 13.22 3.68
CA PRO A 288 14.37 12.16 4.14
C PRO A 288 13.06 12.65 4.77
N SER A 289 12.96 13.91 5.23
CA SER A 289 11.75 14.40 5.93
C SER A 289 10.50 14.32 5.07
N GLU A 290 10.62 14.48 3.75
CA GLU A 290 9.51 14.46 2.79
C GLU A 290 8.85 13.08 2.67
N THR A 291 9.57 12.00 3.01
CA THR A 291 9.10 10.61 2.80
C THR A 291 9.06 9.78 4.07
N PHE A 292 9.53 10.34 5.19
CA PHE A 292 9.63 9.66 6.47
C PHE A 292 8.28 9.55 7.20
N LEU A 293 7.54 10.66 7.33
CA LEU A 293 6.44 10.74 8.32
C LEU A 293 5.29 9.78 8.03
N THR A 294 4.78 9.75 6.81
CA THR A 294 3.58 8.96 6.47
C THR A 294 3.81 7.46 6.69
N PRO A 295 4.87 6.82 6.17
CA PRO A 295 5.11 5.40 6.42
C PRO A 295 5.45 5.09 7.88
N ALA A 296 6.21 5.96 8.56
CA ALA A 296 6.56 5.76 9.97
C ALA A 296 5.31 5.76 10.86
N LEU A 297 4.44 6.77 10.71
CA LEU A 297 3.20 6.88 11.47
C LEU A 297 2.19 5.79 11.11
N THR A 298 2.12 5.39 9.84
CA THR A 298 1.29 4.25 9.42
C THR A 298 1.76 2.96 10.10
N SER A 299 3.07 2.72 10.14
CA SER A 299 3.65 1.54 10.79
C SER A 299 3.29 1.47 12.28
N VAL A 300 3.53 2.55 13.04
CA VAL A 300 3.24 2.55 14.49
C VAL A 300 1.74 2.52 14.80
N LYS A 301 0.86 2.98 13.91
CA LYS A 301 -0.60 2.83 14.09
C LYS A 301 -1.07 1.38 14.05
N THR A 302 -0.30 0.49 13.42
CA THR A 302 -0.61 -0.95 13.43
C THR A 302 -0.27 -1.62 14.77
N ILE A 303 0.21 -0.85 15.74
CA ILE A 303 0.53 -1.37 17.07
C ILE A 303 -0.68 -2.06 17.68
N LYS A 304 -0.41 -3.21 18.30
CA LYS A 304 -1.39 -3.99 19.02
C LYS A 304 -0.76 -4.58 20.26
N ALA A 305 -1.42 -4.45 21.40
CA ALA A 305 -1.02 -5.14 22.62
C ALA A 305 -1.06 -6.66 22.39
N ASP A 306 -0.05 -7.36 22.92
CA ASP A 306 -0.09 -8.81 22.90
C ASP A 306 -1.27 -9.29 23.76
N LYS A 307 -2.00 -10.31 23.29
CA LYS A 307 -2.98 -10.95 24.15
C LYS A 307 -2.24 -11.57 25.32
N ALA A 308 -2.50 -11.09 26.53
CA ALA A 308 -2.07 -11.77 27.74
C ALA A 308 -2.46 -13.24 27.62
N ALA A 309 -1.48 -14.14 27.72
CA ALA A 309 -1.75 -15.56 27.83
C ALA A 309 -2.77 -15.72 28.96
N SER A 310 -3.99 -16.12 28.61
CA SER A 310 -5.01 -16.39 29.61
C SER A 310 -4.47 -17.60 30.36
N ASP A 311 -4.08 -17.41 31.62
CA ASP A 311 -3.80 -18.53 32.53
C ASP A 311 -5.03 -19.45 32.49
N GLN A 312 -4.87 -20.60 31.82
CA GLN A 312 -5.79 -21.74 31.89
C GLN A 312 -5.49 -22.57 33.14
#